data_AF-A0A2C6WKQ0-F1
#
_entry.id   AF-A0A2C6WKQ0-F1
#
_cell.length_a   1.000
_cell.length_b   1.000
_cell.length_c   1.000
_cell.angle_alpha   90.00
_cell.angle_beta   90.00
_cell.angle_gamma   90.00
#
_symmetry.space_group_name_H-M   'P 1'
#
loop_
_entity.id
_entity.type
_entity.pdbx_description
1 polymer ?
#
loop_
_entity_poly.entity_id
_entity_poly.type
_entity_poly.pdbx_seq_one_letter_code
_entity_poly.pdbx_strand_id
1 'polypeptide(L)'
;MTVGIIFSVQANHVEAATQYTQDEAINHVESLNGQGWDYDNEYGWQCFDLVNEQWDYLYGHGLKGDYAKDIPTENNFIGEAKVYENTEDFKATAGDIVVFNDAYGNGAGHTAIVTNGNYDGNYTQFQSLDQNWEGGGMDKTEVAHKVTHDYDPEMIFIRPVYSN
;
A
#
# COMPACT_ATOMS: atom_id res chain seq x y z
N MET A 1 -23.96 -42.48 30.89
CA MET A 1 -24.75 -41.53 30.08
C MET A 1 -23.82 -40.38 29.76
N THR A 2 -23.36 -40.33 28.52
CA THR A 2 -22.26 -39.47 28.07
C THR A 2 -22.79 -38.06 27.82
N VAL A 3 -22.20 -37.06 28.48
CA VAL A 3 -22.52 -35.63 28.30
C VAL A 3 -21.84 -35.17 27.01
N GLY A 4 -22.63 -34.88 25.98
CA GLY A 4 -22.15 -34.30 24.73
C GLY A 4 -21.81 -32.83 24.94
N ILE A 5 -20.53 -32.50 24.85
CA ILE A 5 -20.06 -31.11 24.78
C ILE A 5 -20.43 -30.59 23.37
N ILE A 6 -21.30 -29.59 23.33
CA ILE A 6 -21.64 -28.88 22.10
C ILE A 6 -20.47 -27.93 21.82
N PHE A 7 -19.64 -28.25 20.82
CA PHE A 7 -18.73 -27.27 20.23
C PHE A 7 -19.55 -26.29 19.41
N SER A 8 -19.68 -25.06 19.90
CA SER A 8 -20.19 -23.95 19.10
C SER A 8 -19.07 -23.48 18.19
N VAL A 9 -19.09 -23.91 16.92
CA VAL A 9 -18.25 -23.29 15.88
C VAL A 9 -18.97 -22.00 15.47
N GLN A 10 -18.60 -20.88 16.09
CA GLN A 10 -18.89 -19.57 15.49
C GLN A 10 -17.89 -19.36 14.36
N ALA A 11 -18.29 -19.77 13.15
CA ALA A 11 -17.67 -19.27 11.94
C ALA A 11 -18.13 -17.82 11.74
N ASN A 12 -17.41 -16.85 12.30
CA ASN A 12 -17.53 -15.45 11.91
C ASN A 12 -16.59 -15.22 10.72
N HIS A 13 -17.02 -15.59 9.52
CA HIS A 13 -16.39 -15.09 8.30
C HIS A 13 -17.22 -13.92 7.80
N VAL A 14 -16.81 -12.68 8.12
CA VAL A 14 -16.57 -11.58 7.18
C VAL A 14 -15.79 -10.51 7.96
N GLU A 15 -14.47 -10.42 7.83
CA GLU A 15 -13.80 -9.14 8.12
C GLU A 15 -13.01 -8.73 6.90
N ALA A 16 -13.75 -8.11 5.97
CA ALA A 16 -13.23 -7.55 4.73
C ALA A 16 -13.31 -6.01 4.86
N ALA A 17 -12.51 -5.51 5.80
CA ALA A 17 -12.19 -4.13 6.13
C ALA A 17 -11.10 -4.22 7.20
N THR A 18 -10.15 -3.29 7.25
CA THR A 18 -9.14 -3.34 8.31
C THR A 18 -9.76 -2.96 9.66
N GLN A 19 -9.20 -3.46 10.76
CA GLN A 19 -9.57 -3.03 12.12
C GLN A 19 -9.07 -1.61 12.46
N TYR A 20 -8.11 -1.10 11.69
CA TYR A 20 -7.46 0.20 11.93
C TYR A 20 -8.21 1.35 11.27
N THR A 21 -8.28 2.46 11.98
CA THR A 21 -8.75 3.73 11.42
C THR A 21 -7.75 4.28 10.41
N GLN A 22 -8.18 5.22 9.57
CA GLN A 22 -7.26 5.88 8.63
C GLN A 22 -6.12 6.58 9.38
N ASP A 23 -6.40 7.26 10.50
CA ASP A 23 -5.37 7.95 11.29
C ASP A 23 -4.33 6.99 11.87
N GLU A 24 -4.74 5.81 12.36
CA GLU A 24 -3.83 4.76 12.83
C GLU A 24 -2.97 4.22 11.68
N ALA A 25 -3.57 4.01 10.51
CA ALA A 25 -2.84 3.63 9.32
C ALA A 25 -1.78 4.67 8.95
N ILE A 26 -2.11 5.96 8.95
CA ILE A 26 -1.13 7.02 8.66
C ILE A 26 -0.04 7.11 9.72
N ASN A 27 -0.37 6.92 11.00
CA ASN A 27 0.65 6.87 12.05
C ASN A 27 1.63 5.72 11.83
N HIS A 28 1.15 4.56 11.35
CA HIS A 28 2.03 3.47 10.95
C HIS A 28 2.93 3.88 9.78
N VAL A 29 2.37 4.47 8.70
CA VAL A 29 3.16 4.99 7.57
C VAL A 29 4.26 5.96 8.04
N GLU A 30 3.94 6.91 8.92
CA GLU A 30 4.93 7.85 9.44
C GLU A 30 6.00 7.16 10.30
N SER A 31 5.68 6.04 10.94
CA SER A 31 6.67 5.23 11.67
C SER A 31 7.65 4.50 10.74
N LEU A 32 7.25 4.19 9.50
CA LEU A 32 8.10 3.56 8.49
C LEU A 32 9.14 4.53 7.92
N ASN A 33 8.84 5.85 7.93
CA ASN A 33 9.68 6.89 7.37
C ASN A 33 11.07 6.96 8.02
N GLY A 34 12.12 7.12 7.19
CA GLY A 34 13.52 7.19 7.62
C GLY A 34 14.14 5.83 7.95
N GLN A 35 13.45 4.73 7.68
CA GLN A 35 13.93 3.36 7.89
C GLN A 35 13.93 2.58 6.57
N GLY A 36 14.75 1.54 6.48
CA GLY A 36 14.81 0.66 5.33
C GLY A 36 14.13 -0.67 5.61
N TRP A 37 13.17 -1.04 4.76
CA TRP A 37 12.31 -2.21 4.92
C TRP A 37 12.58 -3.24 3.83
N ASP A 38 12.71 -4.50 4.25
CA ASP A 38 13.05 -5.65 3.41
C ASP A 38 12.08 -6.77 3.81
N TYR A 39 10.85 -6.69 3.31
CA TYR A 39 9.71 -7.48 3.81
C TYR A 39 9.85 -8.95 3.39
N ASP A 40 10.30 -9.19 2.15
CA ASP A 40 10.47 -10.53 1.60
C ASP A 40 11.89 -11.11 1.77
N ASN A 41 12.88 -10.31 2.20
CA ASN A 41 14.30 -10.65 2.28
C ASN A 41 14.98 -10.83 0.90
N GLU A 42 14.42 -10.27 -0.17
CA GLU A 42 14.94 -10.29 -1.53
C GLU A 42 15.21 -8.88 -2.06
N TYR A 43 16.29 -8.74 -2.85
CA TYR A 43 16.65 -7.49 -3.53
C TYR A 43 16.81 -6.22 -2.66
N GLY A 44 16.77 -6.32 -1.33
CA GLY A 44 17.14 -5.23 -0.43
C GLY A 44 15.94 -4.38 -0.01
N TRP A 45 16.06 -3.06 -0.14
CA TRP A 45 15.00 -2.13 0.28
C TRP A 45 14.21 -1.65 -0.94
N GLN A 46 13.21 -2.40 -1.39
CA GLN A 46 12.44 -2.08 -2.60
C GLN A 46 11.14 -1.31 -2.30
N CYS A 47 10.53 -0.73 -3.34
CA CYS A 47 9.28 -0.01 -3.22
C CYS A 47 8.12 -0.91 -2.76
N PHE A 48 8.11 -2.15 -3.22
CA PHE A 48 7.09 -3.13 -2.87
C PHE A 48 7.19 -3.58 -1.40
N ASP A 49 8.40 -3.67 -0.85
CA ASP A 49 8.61 -3.98 0.57
C ASP A 49 7.91 -2.98 1.48
N LEU A 50 8.13 -1.69 1.24
CA LEU A 50 7.53 -0.62 2.04
C LEU A 50 6.00 -0.71 2.04
N VAL A 51 5.40 -0.99 0.88
CA VAL A 51 3.94 -1.11 0.77
C VAL A 51 3.44 -2.38 1.44
N ASN A 52 4.20 -3.47 1.40
CA ASN A 52 3.87 -4.70 2.12
C ASN A 52 3.92 -4.54 3.64
N GLU A 53 4.85 -3.76 4.19
CA GLU A 53 4.84 -3.43 5.62
C GLU A 53 3.52 -2.77 6.05
N GLN A 54 3.04 -1.83 5.24
CA GLN A 54 1.75 -1.18 5.51
C GLN A 54 0.56 -2.13 5.29
N TRP A 55 0.58 -2.94 4.23
CA TRP A 55 -0.53 -3.84 3.93
C TRP A 55 -0.65 -4.96 4.97
N ASP A 56 0.47 -5.54 5.39
CA ASP A 56 0.55 -6.55 6.44
C ASP A 56 0.10 -5.98 7.79
N TYR A 57 0.49 -4.74 8.13
CA TYR A 57 -0.06 -4.06 9.29
C TYR A 57 -1.59 -3.98 9.23
N LEU A 58 -2.18 -3.63 8.08
CA LEU A 58 -3.62 -3.44 7.96
C LEU A 58 -4.43 -4.75 7.94
N TYR A 59 -3.90 -5.80 7.32
CA TYR A 59 -4.66 -7.01 6.99
C TYR A 59 -4.03 -8.33 7.46
N GLY A 60 -2.80 -8.30 7.97
CA GLY A 60 -2.07 -9.47 8.47
C GLY A 60 -1.57 -10.41 7.38
N HIS A 61 -1.44 -9.92 6.15
CA HIS A 61 -0.79 -10.61 5.04
C HIS A 61 -0.19 -9.59 4.06
N GLY A 62 0.76 -10.03 3.24
CA GLY A 62 1.29 -9.23 2.13
C GLY A 62 0.41 -9.24 0.87
N LEU A 63 0.70 -8.31 -0.02
CA LEU A 63 0.24 -8.24 -1.40
C LEU A 63 1.00 -9.25 -2.27
N LYS A 64 0.45 -9.52 -3.45
CA LYS A 64 0.99 -10.43 -4.47
C LYS A 64 1.42 -9.68 -5.73
N GLY A 65 2.32 -10.30 -6.49
CA GLY A 65 2.85 -9.79 -7.76
C GLY A 65 4.35 -10.03 -7.82
N ASP A 66 4.90 -10.23 -9.02
CA ASP A 66 6.36 -10.29 -9.21
C ASP A 66 6.94 -8.87 -9.23
N TYR A 67 6.15 -7.89 -9.66
CA TYR A 67 6.52 -6.48 -9.71
C TYR A 67 5.42 -5.57 -9.16
N ALA A 68 5.79 -4.32 -8.82
CA ALA A 68 4.86 -3.32 -8.30
C ALA A 68 3.65 -3.08 -9.22
N LYS A 69 3.87 -3.02 -10.54
CA LYS A 69 2.78 -2.84 -11.52
C LYS A 69 1.73 -3.97 -11.53
N ASP A 70 2.08 -5.15 -11.00
CA ASP A 70 1.20 -6.33 -11.02
C ASP A 70 0.22 -6.32 -9.84
N ILE A 71 0.45 -5.46 -8.83
CA ILE A 71 -0.39 -5.35 -7.63
C ILE A 71 -1.89 -5.23 -7.96
N PRO A 72 -2.33 -4.37 -8.90
CA PRO A 72 -3.76 -4.22 -9.19
C PRO A 72 -4.42 -5.47 -9.77
N THR A 73 -3.66 -6.35 -10.44
CA THR A 73 -4.18 -7.51 -11.18
C THR A 73 -3.96 -8.84 -10.49
N GLU A 74 -2.93 -8.97 -9.66
CA GLU A 74 -2.57 -10.21 -8.94
C GLU A 74 -3.22 -10.33 -7.55
N ASN A 75 -3.94 -9.30 -7.10
CA ASN A 75 -4.61 -9.25 -5.80
C ASN A 75 -6.13 -9.17 -5.94
N ASN A 76 -6.82 -9.74 -4.95
CA ASN A 76 -8.27 -9.62 -4.84
C ASN A 76 -8.62 -8.65 -3.70
N PHE A 77 -8.95 -7.42 -4.04
CA PHE A 77 -9.27 -6.37 -3.06
C PHE A 77 -10.71 -6.40 -2.54
N ILE A 78 -11.51 -7.42 -2.87
CA ILE A 78 -12.93 -7.47 -2.45
C ILE A 78 -13.03 -7.40 -0.93
N GLY A 79 -13.58 -6.27 -0.48
CA GLY A 79 -13.76 -5.90 0.92
C GLY A 79 -12.54 -5.29 1.59
N GLU A 80 -11.31 -5.69 1.23
CA GLU A 80 -10.11 -5.04 1.79
C GLU A 80 -9.95 -3.60 1.29
N ALA A 81 -10.10 -3.35 -0.01
CA ALA A 81 -9.85 -2.03 -0.60
C ALA A 81 -10.76 -1.72 -1.80
N LYS A 82 -10.74 -0.46 -2.22
CA LYS A 82 -11.31 0.00 -3.49
C LYS A 82 -10.18 0.41 -4.42
N VAL A 83 -10.24 -0.04 -5.66
CA VAL A 83 -9.27 0.30 -6.70
C VAL A 83 -9.85 1.42 -7.56
N TYR A 84 -9.02 2.43 -7.82
CA TYR A 84 -9.36 3.63 -8.58
C TYR A 84 -8.32 3.86 -9.68
N GLU A 85 -8.79 4.15 -10.89
CA GLU A 85 -7.94 4.70 -11.94
C GLU A 85 -7.69 6.18 -11.69
N ASN A 86 -6.50 6.66 -12.04
CA ASN A 86 -6.20 8.08 -12.05
C ASN A 86 -6.99 8.78 -13.17
N THR A 87 -8.09 9.42 -12.80
CA THR A 87 -8.95 10.21 -13.67
C THR A 87 -8.99 11.65 -13.16
N GLU A 88 -9.42 12.60 -13.99
CA GLU A 88 -9.51 14.02 -13.59
C GLU A 88 -10.38 14.26 -12.34
N ASP A 89 -11.39 13.40 -12.11
CA ASP A 89 -12.29 13.48 -10.95
C ASP A 89 -11.77 12.71 -9.73
N PHE A 90 -10.78 11.84 -9.91
CA PHE A 90 -10.19 11.09 -8.80
C PHE A 90 -9.38 12.02 -7.90
N LYS A 91 -9.46 11.78 -6.59
CA LYS A 91 -8.73 12.52 -5.57
C LYS A 91 -8.12 11.53 -4.60
N ALA A 92 -6.80 11.38 -4.66
CA ALA A 92 -6.10 10.55 -3.69
C ALA A 92 -6.27 11.13 -2.28
N THR A 93 -6.22 10.25 -1.30
CA THR A 93 -6.20 10.61 0.13
C THR A 93 -5.00 9.97 0.78
N ALA A 94 -4.57 10.52 1.92
CA ALA A 94 -3.52 9.87 2.71
C ALA A 94 -3.90 8.42 2.99
N GLY A 95 -2.95 7.50 2.85
CA GLY A 95 -3.13 6.06 3.09
C GLY A 95 -3.54 5.26 1.85
N ASP A 96 -3.89 5.92 0.74
CA ASP A 96 -3.99 5.24 -0.54
C ASP A 96 -2.61 4.68 -0.92
N ILE A 97 -2.59 3.46 -1.45
CA ILE A 97 -1.42 2.92 -2.14
C ILE A 97 -1.51 3.36 -3.59
N VAL A 98 -0.44 3.97 -4.11
CA VAL A 98 -0.34 4.31 -5.54
C VAL A 98 0.54 3.28 -6.23
N VAL A 99 0.11 2.83 -7.41
CA VAL A 99 0.85 1.95 -8.30
C VAL A 99 1.11 2.69 -9.61
N PHE A 100 2.38 2.78 -9.98
CA PHE A 100 2.86 3.39 -11.21
C PHE A 100 3.03 2.32 -12.29
N ASN A 101 2.76 2.66 -13.54
CA ASN A 101 2.81 1.73 -14.67
C ASN A 101 4.27 1.33 -15.05
N ASP A 102 4.41 0.52 -16.10
CA ASP A 102 5.70 -0.03 -16.54
C ASP A 102 6.68 1.00 -17.14
N ALA A 103 6.29 2.26 -17.31
CA ALA A 103 7.23 3.33 -17.63
C ALA A 103 8.22 3.62 -16.48
N TYR A 104 7.90 3.15 -15.26
CA TYR A 104 8.70 3.33 -14.05
C TYR A 104 9.47 2.05 -13.69
N GLY A 105 10.51 2.17 -12.86
CA GLY A 105 11.25 1.03 -12.31
C GLY A 105 11.86 0.11 -13.37
N ASN A 106 12.28 0.65 -14.52
CA ASN A 106 12.80 -0.13 -15.66
C ASN A 106 11.85 -1.25 -16.13
N GLY A 107 10.54 -1.01 -16.10
CA GLY A 107 9.54 -1.99 -16.53
C GLY A 107 8.87 -2.77 -15.40
N ALA A 108 9.36 -2.65 -14.16
CA ALA A 108 8.73 -3.23 -12.97
C ALA A 108 7.55 -2.39 -12.44
N GLY A 109 7.45 -1.13 -12.88
CA GLY A 109 6.61 -0.13 -12.22
C GLY A 109 7.20 0.33 -10.89
N HIS A 110 6.40 1.08 -10.16
CA HIS A 110 6.74 1.59 -8.83
C HIS A 110 5.49 1.56 -7.95
N THR A 111 5.66 1.57 -6.62
CA THR A 111 4.53 1.64 -5.70
C THR A 111 4.92 2.42 -4.45
N ALA A 112 3.97 3.15 -3.87
CA ALA A 112 4.22 4.00 -2.71
C ALA A 112 2.94 4.21 -1.89
N ILE A 113 3.06 4.82 -0.71
CA ILE A 113 1.92 5.10 0.16
C ILE A 113 1.69 6.61 0.19
N VAL A 114 0.54 7.08 -0.29
CA VAL A 114 0.18 8.51 -0.32
C VAL A 114 0.15 9.06 1.11
N THR A 115 0.85 10.15 1.36
CA THR A 115 0.83 10.88 2.65
C THR A 115 0.07 12.19 2.55
N ASN A 116 -0.03 12.78 1.35
CA ASN A 116 -0.92 13.91 1.06
C ASN A 116 -1.35 13.89 -0.42
N GLY A 117 -2.63 13.64 -0.68
CA GLY A 117 -3.18 13.58 -2.04
C GLY A 117 -3.39 14.94 -2.72
N ASN A 118 -3.21 16.05 -2.03
CA ASN A 118 -3.31 17.39 -2.64
C ASN A 118 -2.16 18.26 -2.13
N TYR A 119 -0.94 17.84 -2.45
CA TYR A 119 0.26 18.44 -1.91
C TYR A 119 0.45 19.89 -2.35
N ASP A 120 0.12 20.18 -3.62
CA ASP A 120 0.24 21.50 -4.23
C ASP A 120 -1.02 22.38 -4.05
N GLY A 121 -2.12 21.82 -3.54
CA GLY A 121 -3.40 22.50 -3.37
C GLY A 121 -4.30 22.51 -4.61
N ASN A 122 -3.82 22.03 -5.77
CA ASN A 122 -4.58 22.05 -7.03
C ASN A 122 -4.89 20.65 -7.59
N TYR A 123 -4.60 19.59 -6.83
CA TYR A 123 -4.72 18.20 -7.26
C TYR A 123 -3.89 17.89 -8.52
N THR A 124 -2.75 18.56 -8.68
CA THR A 124 -1.78 18.23 -9.74
C THR A 124 -0.58 17.46 -9.21
N GLN A 125 -0.34 17.54 -7.89
CA GLN A 125 0.70 16.79 -7.22
C GLN A 125 0.20 16.13 -5.94
N PHE A 126 0.76 14.97 -5.64
CA PHE A 126 0.63 14.30 -4.35
C PHE A 126 2.00 14.08 -3.74
N GLN A 127 2.02 13.88 -2.42
CA GLN A 127 3.19 13.41 -1.70
C GLN A 127 2.94 11.99 -1.22
N SER A 128 3.94 11.13 -1.33
CA SER A 128 3.93 9.76 -0.81
C SER A 128 5.16 9.48 0.03
N LEU A 129 5.12 8.37 0.77
CA LEU A 129 6.30 7.72 1.33
C LEU A 129 6.73 6.63 0.35
N ASP A 130 7.97 6.74 -0.10
CA ASP A 130 8.56 5.90 -1.13
C ASP A 130 9.81 5.22 -0.58
N GLN A 131 10.16 4.08 -1.15
CA GLN A 131 11.45 3.43 -0.96
C GLN A 131 11.99 3.01 -2.33
N ASN A 132 13.29 3.12 -2.54
CA ASN A 132 13.95 2.86 -3.83
C ASN A 132 13.43 3.72 -5.00
N TRP A 133 13.04 4.96 -4.73
CA TRP A 133 12.73 5.94 -5.76
C TRP A 133 13.98 6.37 -6.54
N GLU A 134 15.10 6.58 -5.85
CA GLU A 134 16.37 7.04 -6.45
C GLU A 134 17.28 5.87 -6.89
N GLY A 135 16.85 4.62 -6.67
CA GLY A 135 17.59 3.42 -7.09
C GLY A 135 18.61 2.90 -6.08
N GLY A 136 18.58 3.35 -4.82
CA GLY A 136 19.53 2.94 -3.77
C GLY A 136 19.13 1.69 -2.97
N GLY A 137 18.01 1.06 -3.32
CA GLY A 137 17.38 -0.04 -2.57
C GLY A 137 18.21 -1.33 -2.51
N MET A 138 18.79 -1.75 -3.64
CA MET A 138 19.59 -2.99 -3.70
C MET A 138 20.83 -2.92 -2.80
N ASP A 139 21.45 -1.74 -2.72
CA ASP A 139 22.62 -1.50 -1.88
C ASP A 139 22.25 -1.07 -0.44
N LYS A 140 20.95 -1.00 -0.11
CA LYS A 140 20.42 -0.56 1.20
C LYS A 140 20.95 0.81 1.62
N THR A 141 20.99 1.74 0.68
CA THR A 141 21.48 3.12 0.89
C THR A 141 20.38 4.16 0.89
N GLU A 142 19.16 3.78 0.50
CA GLU A 142 18.00 4.65 0.40
C GLU A 142 16.89 4.16 1.33
N VAL A 143 16.78 4.81 2.49
CA VAL A 143 15.67 4.58 3.41
C VAL A 143 14.37 5.15 2.85
N ALA A 144 13.24 4.65 3.35
CA ALA A 144 11.94 5.20 3.04
C ALA A 144 11.90 6.70 3.33
N HIS A 145 11.43 7.51 2.38
CA HIS A 145 11.40 8.96 2.49
C HIS A 145 10.27 9.56 1.66
N LYS A 146 9.92 10.81 1.95
CA LYS A 146 8.80 11.49 1.27
C LYS A 146 9.22 12.00 -0.11
N VAL A 147 8.43 11.66 -1.13
CA VAL A 147 8.62 12.11 -2.52
C VAL A 147 7.34 12.82 -2.98
N THR A 148 7.51 13.88 -3.78
CA THR A 148 6.40 14.56 -4.44
C THR A 148 6.33 14.09 -5.88
N HIS A 149 5.14 13.65 -6.29
CA HIS A 149 4.87 13.14 -7.63
C HIS A 149 3.78 13.97 -8.30
N ASP A 150 3.87 14.10 -9.62
CA ASP A 150 2.75 14.56 -10.45
C ASP A 150 1.74 13.42 -10.59
N TYR A 151 0.47 13.77 -10.83
CA TYR A 151 -0.55 12.78 -11.21
C TYR A 151 -0.39 12.36 -12.68
N ASP A 152 0.47 11.37 -12.93
CA ASP A 152 0.70 10.85 -14.28
C ASP A 152 -0.44 9.93 -14.76
N PRO A 153 -0.69 9.84 -16.08
CA PRO A 153 -1.66 8.91 -16.64
C PRO A 153 -1.39 7.46 -16.22
N GLU A 154 -2.45 6.65 -16.17
CA GLU A 154 -2.38 5.20 -15.91
C GLU A 154 -1.85 4.80 -14.52
N MET A 155 -1.70 5.74 -13.60
CA MET A 155 -1.56 5.42 -12.18
C MET A 155 -2.84 4.75 -11.65
N ILE A 156 -2.67 3.77 -10.78
CA ILE A 156 -3.76 3.12 -10.06
C ILE A 156 -3.63 3.45 -8.57
N PHE A 157 -4.74 3.77 -7.93
CA PHE A 157 -4.81 4.03 -6.50
C PHE A 157 -5.67 2.99 -5.81
N ILE A 158 -5.14 2.36 -4.78
CA ILE A 158 -5.80 1.34 -3.98
C ILE A 158 -6.06 1.96 -2.61
N ARG A 159 -7.33 2.20 -2.29
CA ARG A 159 -7.78 2.79 -1.02
C ARG A 159 -8.23 1.69 -0.06
N PRO A 160 -7.49 1.43 1.03
CA PRO A 160 -7.93 0.54 2.09
C PRO A 160 -9.31 0.93 2.62
N VAL A 161 -10.14 -0.07 2.95
CA VAL A 161 -11.39 0.12 3.69
C VAL A 161 -11.06 0.18 5.18
N TYR A 162 -10.91 1.40 5.69
CA TYR A 162 -10.61 1.66 7.10
C TYR A 162 -11.81 1.44 8.03
N SER A 163 -11.54 1.16 9.30
CA SER A 163 -12.55 1.20 10.35
C SER A 163 -13.00 2.64 10.62
N ASN A 164 -14.24 2.77 11.12
CA ASN A 164 -14.85 4.05 11.47
C ASN A 164 -14.39 4.57 12.83
#